data_AF-A0A8J8EB33-F1
#
_entry.id   AF-A0A8J8EB33-F1
#
_cell.length_a   1.000
_cell.length_b   1.000
_cell.length_c   1.000
_cell.angle_alpha   90.00
_cell.angle_beta   90.00
_cell.angle_gamma   90.00
#
_symmetry.space_group_name_H-M   'P 1'
#
loop_
_entity.id
_entity.type
_entity.pdbx_description
1 polymer ?
#
loop_
_entity_poly.entity_id
_entity_poly.type
_entity_poly.pdbx_seq_one_letter_code
_entity_poly.pdbx_strand_id
1 'polypeptide(L)'
;MRREEVVELMRNLYEELGDLGLTPGIGNNYWPADDSYTLQVFATDLYLEHIERIQNFARKHDLKVHIHQSGYKMCVEFYDIKHRDGDW
;
A
#
# COMPACT_ATOMS: atom_id res chain seq x y z
N MET A 1 6.76 3.79 -7.86
CA MET A 1 7.81 3.38 -6.89
C MET A 1 8.75 2.40 -7.56
N ARG A 2 10.06 2.54 -7.33
CA ARG A 2 11.07 1.58 -7.79
C ARG A 2 11.06 0.31 -6.92
N ARG A 3 11.63 -0.78 -7.43
CA ARG A 3 11.65 -2.07 -6.75
C ARG A 3 12.33 -2.00 -5.37
N GLU A 4 13.48 -1.33 -5.29
CA GLU A 4 14.27 -1.21 -4.07
C GLU A 4 13.50 -0.45 -2.98
N GLU A 5 12.81 0.63 -3.38
CA GLU A 5 11.97 1.44 -2.50
C GLU A 5 10.80 0.62 -1.95
N VAL A 6 10.15 -0.22 -2.78
CA VAL A 6 9.05 -1.08 -2.34
C VAL A 6 9.53 -2.13 -1.34
N VAL A 7 10.71 -2.72 -1.53
CA VAL A 7 11.26 -3.71 -0.58
C VAL A 7 11.53 -3.06 0.78
N GLU A 8 12.07 -1.84 0.81
CA GLU A 8 12.26 -1.10 2.06
C GLU A 8 10.93 -0.75 2.74
N LEU A 9 9.96 -0.25 1.96
CA LEU A 9 8.63 0.08 2.46
C LEU A 9 7.87 -1.15 2.96
N MET A 10 8.05 -2.33 2.35
CA MET A 10 7.49 -3.58 2.86
C MET A 10 7.95 -3.90 4.27
N ARG A 11 9.25 -3.78 4.54
CA ARG A 11 9.80 -4.03 5.88
C ARG A 11 9.22 -3.05 6.89
N ASN A 12 9.21 -1.76 6.55
CA ASN A 12 8.66 -0.72 7.43
C ASN A 12 7.16 -0.94 7.68
N LEU A 13 6.40 -1.35 6.66
CA LEU A 13 4.98 -1.64 6.80
C LEU A 13 4.71 -2.88 7.66
N TYR A 14 5.57 -3.89 7.57
CA TYR A 14 5.49 -5.07 8.42
C TYR A 14 5.77 -4.73 9.89
N GLU A 15 6.74 -3.86 10.16
CA GLU A 15 7.00 -3.35 11.51
C GLU A 15 5.82 -2.51 12.04
N GLU A 16 5.18 -1.73 11.17
CA GLU A 16 4.11 -0.80 11.54
C GLU A 16 2.71 -1.44 11.59
N LEU A 17 2.46 -2.58 10.93
CA LEU A 17 1.13 -3.20 10.88
C LEU A 17 1.14 -4.70 11.18
N GLY A 18 2.31 -5.33 11.35
CA GLY A 18 2.43 -6.78 11.51
C GLY A 18 1.79 -7.33 12.78
N ASP A 19 1.73 -6.52 13.84
CA ASP A 19 1.02 -6.84 15.09
C ASP A 19 -0.50 -6.88 14.91
N LEU A 20 -1.04 -6.21 13.89
CA LEU A 20 -2.45 -6.27 13.50
C LEU A 20 -2.78 -7.50 12.63
N GLY A 21 -1.81 -8.39 12.42
CA GLY A 21 -1.95 -9.56 11.55
C GLY A 21 -1.98 -9.22 10.05
N LEU A 22 -1.66 -7.98 9.69
CA LEU A 22 -1.62 -7.50 8.33
C LEU A 22 -0.28 -7.85 7.70
N THR A 23 -0.31 -8.61 6.60
CA THR A 23 0.92 -9.02 5.89
C THR A 23 1.09 -8.20 4.61
N PRO A 24 2.21 -7.44 4.49
CA PRO A 24 2.54 -6.74 3.26
C PRO A 24 2.85 -7.68 2.10
N GLY A 25 2.48 -7.26 0.89
CA GLY A 25 2.80 -7.91 -0.38
C GLY A 25 3.13 -6.87 -1.44
N ILE A 26 3.65 -7.34 -2.58
CA ILE A 26 3.95 -6.49 -3.73
C ILE A 26 2.85 -6.68 -4.76
N GLY A 27 2.22 -5.57 -5.17
CA GLY A 27 1.39 -5.50 -6.36
C GLY A 27 2.18 -4.91 -7.53
N ASN A 28 1.75 -5.24 -8.74
CA ASN A 28 2.16 -4.50 -9.93
C ASN A 28 1.12 -3.41 -10.21
N ASN A 29 1.57 -2.21 -10.52
CA ASN A 29 0.69 -1.21 -11.06
C ASN A 29 0.26 -1.66 -12.46
N TYR A 30 -1.05 -1.75 -12.72
CA TYR A 30 -1.58 -2.20 -14.03
C TYR A 30 -1.40 -1.15 -15.14
N TRP A 31 -0.68 -0.05 -14.86
CA TRP A 31 -0.45 1.02 -15.82
C TRP A 31 0.67 0.60 -16.80
N PRO A 32 0.40 0.55 -18.12
CA PRO A 32 1.28 -0.09 -19.09
C PRO A 32 2.58 0.67 -19.41
N ALA A 33 2.90 1.76 -18.68
CA ALA A 33 3.95 2.69 -19.07
C ALA A 33 5.14 2.79 -18.09
N ASP A 34 5.01 2.32 -16.85
CA ASP A 34 6.10 2.40 -15.87
C ASP A 34 6.21 1.10 -15.10
N ASP A 35 7.45 0.62 -14.90
CA ASP A 35 7.86 -0.41 -13.94
C ASP A 35 7.59 0.06 -12.49
N SER A 36 6.34 0.44 -12.22
CA SER A 36 5.88 1.00 -10.96
C SER A 36 5.25 -0.13 -10.16
N TYR A 37 5.82 -0.36 -8.99
CA TYR A 37 5.31 -1.33 -8.03
C TYR A 37 4.34 -0.64 -7.08
N THR A 38 3.34 -1.39 -6.61
CA THR A 38 2.48 -0.98 -5.50
C THR A 38 2.77 -1.85 -4.28
N LEU A 39 2.62 -1.26 -3.09
CA LEU A 39 2.67 -2.01 -1.85
C LEU A 39 1.24 -2.36 -1.46
N GLN A 40 0.97 -3.62 -1.16
CA GLN A 40 -0.38 -4.10 -0.88
C GLN A 40 -0.46 -4.75 0.49
N VAL A 41 -1.61 -4.63 1.14
CA VAL A 41 -1.96 -5.38 2.35
C VAL A 41 -3.35 -5.95 2.16
N PHE A 42 -3.51 -7.22 2.53
CA PHE A 42 -4.81 -7.87 2.54
C PHE A 42 -5.30 -8.04 3.97
N ALA A 43 -6.54 -7.67 4.21
CA ALA A 43 -7.23 -7.82 5.48
C ALA A 43 -8.59 -8.48 5.25
N THR A 44 -8.99 -9.42 6.11
CA THR A 44 -10.38 -9.89 6.12
C THR A 44 -11.30 -8.81 6.70
N ASP A 45 -10.83 -8.16 7.76
CA ASP A 45 -11.54 -7.09 8.47
C ASP A 45 -10.62 -5.87 8.65
N LEU A 46 -11.17 -4.67 8.46
CA LEU A 46 -10.49 -3.40 8.72
C LEU A 46 -11.22 -2.65 9.83
N TYR A 47 -10.61 -2.61 11.02
CA TYR A 47 -11.10 -1.80 12.13
C TYR A 47 -10.55 -0.36 12.05
N LEU A 48 -11.14 0.53 12.84
CA LEU A 48 -10.75 1.95 12.85
C LEU A 48 -9.24 2.14 13.11
N GLU A 49 -8.68 1.41 14.08
CA GLU A 49 -7.25 1.44 14.40
C GLU A 49 -6.38 1.05 13.19
N HIS A 50 -6.83 0.07 12.39
CA HIS A 50 -6.12 -0.33 11.17
C HIS A 50 -6.06 0.83 10.19
N ILE A 51 -7.20 1.51 9.97
CA ILE A 51 -7.31 2.64 9.05
C ILE A 51 -6.41 3.79 9.49
N GLU A 52 -6.37 4.11 10.78
CA GLU A 52 -5.52 5.17 11.32
C GLU A 52 -4.04 4.88 11.10
N ARG A 53 -3.57 3.66 11.40
CA ARG A 53 -2.16 3.28 11.18
C ARG A 53 -1.80 3.22 9.70
N ILE A 54 -2.69 2.71 8.85
CA ILE A 54 -2.55 2.73 7.37
C ILE A 54 -2.38 4.17 6.87
N GLN A 55 -3.24 5.10 7.31
CA GLN A 55 -3.16 6.49 6.89
C GLN A 55 -1.90 7.19 7.41
N ASN A 56 -1.49 6.90 8.65
CA ASN A 56 -0.27 7.45 9.23
C ASN A 56 0.98 6.96 8.50
N PHE A 57 1.05 5.66 8.18
CA PHE A 57 2.13 5.09 7.38
C PHE A 57 2.20 5.77 6.00
N ALA A 58 1.06 5.88 5.32
CA ALA A 58 1.01 6.51 4.01
C ALA A 58 1.47 7.97 4.05
N ARG A 59 1.02 8.75 5.05
CA ARG A 59 1.44 10.14 5.24
C ARG A 59 2.94 10.27 5.53
N LYS A 60 3.49 9.39 6.37
CA LYS A 60 4.93 9.38 6.73
C LYS A 60 5.83 9.13 5.53
N HIS A 61 5.35 8.37 4.55
CA HIS A 61 6.10 7.98 3.36
C HIS A 61 5.65 8.71 2.07
N ASP A 62 4.80 9.75 2.19
CA ASP A 62 4.25 10.51 1.06
C ASP A 62 3.56 9.63 0.00
N LEU A 63 2.78 8.65 0.47
CA LEU A 63 2.02 7.71 -0.35
C LEU A 63 0.52 8.05 -0.31
N LYS A 64 -0.19 7.74 -1.39
CA LYS A 64 -1.65 7.62 -1.37
C LYS A 64 -2.07 6.22 -0.95
N VAL A 65 -3.29 6.12 -0.46
CA VAL A 65 -3.94 4.85 -0.11
C VAL A 65 -5.18 4.68 -0.97
N HIS A 66 -5.33 3.49 -1.57
CA HIS A 66 -6.57 3.05 -2.18
C HIS A 66 -7.03 1.76 -1.50
N ILE A 67 -8.22 1.80 -0.92
CA ILE A 67 -8.82 0.64 -0.26
C ILE A 67 -9.97 0.16 -1.14
N HIS A 68 -9.89 -1.10 -1.57
CA HIS A 68 -10.93 -1.71 -2.38
C HIS A 68 -11.16 -3.16 -1.96
N GLN A 69 -12.30 -3.73 -2.33
CA GLN A 69 -12.60 -5.13 -2.04
C GLN A 69 -12.07 -6.03 -3.17
N SER A 70 -11.34 -7.07 -2.82
CA SER A 70 -10.85 -8.12 -3.72
C SER A 70 -11.39 -9.47 -3.25
N GLY A 71 -12.51 -9.90 -3.83
CA GLY A 71 -13.27 -11.07 -3.38
C GLY A 71 -13.81 -10.88 -1.95
N TYR A 72 -13.43 -11.77 -1.04
CA TYR A 72 -13.84 -11.73 0.37
C TYR A 72 -12.87 -10.97 1.28
N LYS A 73 -11.86 -10.30 0.71
CA LYS A 73 -10.85 -9.56 1.46
C LYS A 73 -10.84 -8.10 1.04
N MET A 74 -10.46 -7.23 1.96
CA MET A 74 -10.08 -5.86 1.68
C MET A 74 -8.62 -5.84 1.22
N CYS A 75 -8.36 -5.16 0.11
CA CYS A 75 -7.04 -4.85 -0.40
C CYS A 75 -6.76 -3.37 -0.13
N VAL A 76 -5.63 -3.10 0.51
CA VAL A 76 -5.12 -1.76 0.78
C VAL A 76 -3.87 -1.58 -0.06
N GLU A 77 -3.94 -0.68 -1.03
CA GLU A 77 -2.83 -0.36 -1.92
C GLU A 77 -2.21 0.97 -1.54
N PHE A 78 -0.89 0.98 -1.42
CA PHE A 78 -0.08 2.18 -1.26
C PHE A 78 0.66 2.44 -2.57
N TYR A 79 0.58 3.68 -3.06
CA TYR A 79 1.22 4.10 -4.29
C TYR A 79 1.73 5.54 -4.18
N ASP A 80 2.82 5.82 -4.90
CA ASP A 80 3.45 7.14 -4.95
C ASP A 80 2.58 8.11 -5.77
N ILE A 81 2.38 9.32 -5.23
CA ILE A 81 1.60 10.41 -5.83
C ILE A 81 2.13 10.74 -7.23
N LYS A 82 3.46 10.69 -7.43
CA LYS A 82 4.14 11.04 -8.69
C LYS A 82 3.72 10.16 -9.87
N HIS A 83 3.21 8.96 -9.62
CA HIS A 83 2.90 7.96 -10.65
C HIS A 83 1.40 7.83 -10.96
N ARG A 84 0.52 8.59 -10.30
CA ARG A 84 -0.93 8.58 -10.58
C ARG A 84 -1.51 9.95 -10.92
N ASP A 85 -0.95 11.02 -10.35
CA ASP A 85 -1.39 12.39 -10.63
C ASP A 85 -0.56 13.05 -11.75
N GLY A 86 0.07 12.24 -12.62
CA GLY A 86 0.69 12.76 -13.85
C GLY A 86 -0.36 13.54 -14.64
N ASP A 87 -0.09 14.82 -14.86
CA ASP A 87 -0.89 15.70 -15.71
C ASP A 87 -1.26 14.96 -17.01
N TRP A 88 -2.56 14.71 -17.16
CA TRP A 88 -3.25 14.26 -18.36
C TRP A 88 -3.12 15.27 -19.50
#